data_AF-A0A538UDZ2-F1
#
_entry.id   AF-A0A538UDZ2-F1
#
_cell.length_a   1.000
_cell.length_b   1.000
_cell.length_c   1.000
_cell.angle_alpha   90.00
_cell.angle_beta   90.00
_cell.angle_gamma   90.00
#
_symmetry.space_group_name_H-M   'P 1'
#
loop_
_entity.id
_entity.type
_entity.pdbx_description
1 polymer ?
#
loop_
_entity_poly.entity_id
_entity_poly.type
_entity_poly.pdbx_seq_one_letter_code
_entity_poly.pdbx_strand_id
1 'polypeptide(L)'
;MTVPVGAPIVDAGVTSPAGHRSLVLSPSRLTIRAAALTLLWVAALATPAGAVMPTRLGTVPAEVSQAIADGRFTLPSRSGRLSTTATQTVWNVPVILVAFADQPFSTNLYGGATAGQYFERQLFDTTGTTPTGSVFDYYQWASGQRVRVVGKVVAAVTLPNPKDYYANNNWGLGFQPPRNAYGLATAALQLADPLVDWRPYDQDHDGYVDVVWFLHSGYGAEAPPVLRSNLWSATSRLSSWPSGERYQTLTTVPGAPSLRMSVDRISMVPELSAVRPGVPSEIGVYCHEFGHTLGLPDLYDTSFQGGGQNAGPGNWNLMATGGYGTDGGSPEYPASLGAWSLLYLGWRQTFRPTTDTVLVQTPLAHGGPIVEFWFQGESNPEHFLIENRRREGFDRNIPAEGLLVYHVNEDVIASGMAANRVNAGVVPGLQIVEADGQYDIPAGRNRGDDRDPFPGLLERTQIDDGTSPNTRTFSGGLTGIAMREITPIGDDVRYRLRVRPAGWQPAVRAATPGPYKGILPASLANRLVRFPDRSLAMISDELVAGRPQVMLRTRAPQAAW
;
A
#
# COMPACT_ATOMS: atom_id res chain seq x y z
N MET A 1 23.73 -20.31 -36.83
CA MET A 1 23.36 -19.73 -38.14
C MET A 1 23.86 -18.29 -38.13
N THR A 2 24.92 -17.98 -38.87
CA THR A 2 25.53 -16.65 -38.96
C THR A 2 24.69 -15.76 -39.88
N VAL A 3 24.20 -14.64 -39.34
CA VAL A 3 23.45 -13.63 -40.12
C VAL A 3 24.46 -12.67 -40.76
N PRO A 4 24.39 -12.36 -42.08
CA PRO A 4 25.28 -11.42 -42.73
C PRO A 4 24.94 -9.98 -42.33
N VAL A 5 25.98 -9.19 -42.04
CA VAL A 5 25.89 -7.74 -41.86
C VAL A 5 25.72 -7.11 -43.24
N GLY A 6 24.59 -6.44 -43.47
CA GLY A 6 24.35 -5.66 -44.69
C GLY A 6 22.95 -5.81 -45.25
N ALA A 7 21.97 -5.18 -44.61
CA ALA A 7 20.72 -4.79 -45.25
C ALA A 7 20.39 -3.35 -44.84
N PRO A 8 19.90 -2.50 -45.76
CA PRO A 8 19.71 -1.07 -45.51
C PRO A 8 18.62 -0.85 -44.45
N ILE A 9 18.92 0.05 -43.50
CA ILE A 9 17.92 0.63 -42.59
C ILE A 9 16.98 1.44 -43.46
N VAL A 10 15.73 0.99 -43.59
CA VAL A 10 14.67 1.78 -44.20
C VAL A 10 14.12 2.68 -43.11
N ASP A 11 14.54 3.95 -43.16
CA ASP A 11 13.94 5.03 -42.38
C ASP A 11 12.52 5.27 -42.90
N ALA A 12 11.51 4.75 -42.19
CA ALA A 12 10.12 5.11 -42.44
C ALA A 12 9.85 6.42 -41.68
N GLY A 13 10.32 7.52 -42.27
CA GLY A 13 10.04 8.86 -41.80
C GLY A 13 8.53 9.10 -41.72
N VAL A 14 8.06 9.51 -40.55
CA VAL A 14 6.78 10.19 -40.41
C VAL A 14 7.04 11.66 -40.74
N THR A 15 6.61 12.10 -41.91
CA THR A 15 6.47 13.51 -42.22
C THR A 15 5.28 14.08 -41.44
N SER A 16 5.57 14.97 -40.50
CA SER A 16 4.58 15.91 -39.94
C SER A 16 4.91 17.32 -40.44
N PRO A 17 3.97 18.04 -41.08
CA PRO A 17 4.18 19.41 -41.50
C PRO A 17 3.77 20.38 -40.39
N ALA A 18 4.70 20.73 -39.50
CA ALA A 18 4.81 22.03 -38.81
C ALA A 18 5.94 21.95 -37.78
N GLY A 19 6.95 22.82 -37.93
CA GLY A 19 8.25 22.65 -37.29
C GLY A 19 8.33 23.01 -35.82
N HIS A 20 9.21 22.30 -35.11
CA HIS A 20 10.10 22.83 -34.08
C HIS A 20 11.41 22.02 -34.10
N ARG A 21 12.55 22.71 -34.03
CA ARG A 21 13.90 22.12 -34.04
C ARG A 21 14.30 21.64 -32.65
N SER A 22 14.90 20.46 -32.54
CA SER A 22 15.70 20.07 -31.37
C SER A 22 17.10 19.63 -31.83
N LEU A 23 18.12 20.34 -31.34
CA LEU A 23 19.54 20.01 -31.51
C LEU A 23 19.89 18.78 -30.66
N VAL A 24 20.61 17.83 -31.24
CA VAL A 24 21.30 16.76 -30.51
C VAL A 24 22.80 17.03 -30.61
N LEU A 25 23.44 17.38 -29.50
CA LEU A 25 24.91 17.43 -29.39
C LEU A 25 25.45 16.01 -29.25
N SER A 26 26.44 15.65 -30.10
CA SER A 26 27.13 14.36 -30.00
C SER A 26 28.31 14.45 -29.02
N PRO A 27 28.62 13.38 -28.25
CA PRO A 27 29.79 13.36 -27.41
C PRO A 27 30.97 12.79 -28.20
N SER A 28 31.80 13.66 -28.78
CA SER A 28 33.15 13.27 -29.19
C SER A 28 34.19 14.01 -28.36
N ARG A 29 34.85 13.23 -27.49
CA ARG A 29 36.19 13.45 -26.92
C ARG A 29 36.45 14.82 -26.29
N LEU A 30 36.32 14.90 -24.96
CA LEU A 30 36.98 15.94 -24.17
C LEU A 30 37.80 15.29 -23.05
N THR A 31 39.12 15.42 -23.24
CA THR A 31 40.19 15.20 -22.29
C THR A 31 39.96 15.95 -20.97
N ILE A 32 40.17 15.23 -19.87
CA ILE A 32 40.19 15.74 -18.50
C ILE A 32 41.27 16.83 -18.39
N ARG A 33 40.83 18.08 -18.17
CA ARG A 33 41.63 19.10 -17.50
C ARG A 33 40.80 19.75 -16.42
N ALA A 34 41.38 19.76 -15.23
CA ALA A 34 40.81 20.22 -13.99
C ALA A 34 40.27 21.65 -14.08
N ALA A 35 39.02 21.82 -13.69
CA ALA A 35 38.52 23.03 -13.07
C ALA A 35 37.59 22.59 -11.94
N ALA A 36 38.21 22.39 -10.77
CA ALA A 36 37.49 22.40 -9.51
C ALA A 36 36.81 23.77 -9.37
N LEU A 37 35.49 23.79 -9.21
CA LEU A 37 34.77 24.46 -8.12
C LEU A 37 33.27 24.42 -8.40
N THR A 38 32.50 24.18 -7.33
CA THR A 38 31.04 24.38 -7.20
C THR A 38 30.11 23.49 -8.03
N LEU A 39 29.91 22.25 -7.57
CA LEU A 39 28.64 21.51 -7.66
C LEU A 39 28.67 20.35 -6.65
N LEU A 40 28.72 20.73 -5.37
CA LEU A 40 28.37 19.88 -4.24
C LEU A 40 27.05 20.47 -3.70
N TRP A 41 26.09 19.58 -3.44
CA TRP A 41 24.71 19.84 -2.96
C TRP A 41 23.65 20.11 -4.04
N VAL A 42 23.10 19.04 -4.64
CA VAL A 42 21.65 18.72 -4.59
C VAL A 42 21.52 17.22 -4.87
N ALA A 43 21.75 16.39 -3.87
CA ALA A 43 21.28 15.01 -3.85
C ALA A 43 20.76 14.73 -2.44
N ALA A 44 19.51 14.26 -2.39
CA ALA A 44 18.83 13.70 -1.21
C ALA A 44 18.55 14.66 -0.04
N LEU A 45 17.61 15.58 -0.24
CA LEU A 45 16.61 15.85 0.79
C LEU A 45 15.26 15.33 0.26
N ALA A 46 15.16 14.01 0.09
CA ALA A 46 13.85 13.38 0.12
C ALA A 46 13.45 13.37 1.59
N THR A 47 12.62 14.33 1.99
CA THR A 47 11.95 14.24 3.28
C THR A 47 11.13 12.94 3.23
N PRO A 48 11.21 12.08 4.27
CA PRO A 48 10.22 11.02 4.40
C PRO A 48 8.84 11.68 4.43
N ALA A 49 7.78 10.94 4.24
CA ALA A 49 6.47 11.48 4.48
C ALA A 49 5.52 10.45 5.05
N GLY A 50 4.73 10.92 6.00
CA GLY A 50 4.12 10.15 7.07
C GLY A 50 2.79 9.45 6.79
N ALA A 51 2.45 8.49 7.65
CA ALA A 51 1.29 7.63 7.55
C ALA A 51 0.23 8.00 8.59
N VAL A 52 -1.02 8.15 8.16
CA VAL A 52 -2.14 8.54 9.04
C VAL A 52 -3.44 7.92 8.56
N MET A 53 -4.42 7.75 9.47
CA MET A 53 -5.79 7.44 9.05
C MET A 53 -6.37 8.51 8.11
N PRO A 54 -7.00 8.16 6.97
CA PRO A 54 -7.76 9.13 6.20
C PRO A 54 -8.98 9.60 7.00
N THR A 55 -9.58 10.74 6.67
CA THR A 55 -10.88 11.11 7.25
C THR A 55 -11.97 10.16 6.74
N ARG A 56 -13.03 9.97 7.55
CA ARG A 56 -14.19 9.17 7.12
C ARG A 56 -14.97 9.83 5.97
N LEU A 57 -15.14 11.15 6.04
CA LEU A 57 -15.83 11.94 5.02
C LEU A 57 -14.91 13.04 4.53
N GLY A 58 -15.00 13.30 3.23
CA GLY A 58 -14.21 14.34 2.60
C GLY A 58 -12.74 14.02 2.71
N THR A 59 -11.96 15.02 3.10
CA THR A 59 -10.57 15.03 2.77
C THR A 59 -9.70 15.37 4.04
N VAL A 60 -8.63 14.61 4.34
CA VAL A 60 -7.52 14.88 5.30
C VAL A 60 -6.95 16.30 5.12
N PRO A 61 -7.09 17.26 6.03
CA PRO A 61 -6.55 18.62 5.83
C PRO A 61 -5.12 18.65 5.24
N ALA A 62 -4.71 19.62 4.40
CA ALA A 62 -3.25 19.89 4.26
C ALA A 62 -2.83 20.45 5.59
N GLU A 63 -1.64 20.94 5.84
CA GLU A 63 -1.19 21.00 7.24
C GLU A 63 -1.02 19.57 7.84
N VAL A 64 -2.01 18.65 7.79
CA VAL A 64 -1.80 17.19 7.98
C VAL A 64 -1.07 16.60 6.78
N SER A 65 -1.53 16.80 5.55
CA SER A 65 -0.77 16.37 4.34
C SER A 65 0.61 17.03 4.27
N GLN A 66 0.76 18.25 4.77
CA GLN A 66 2.08 18.91 4.86
C GLN A 66 2.93 18.28 5.97
N ALA A 67 2.34 17.98 7.13
CA ALA A 67 3.03 17.28 8.20
C ALA A 67 3.54 15.91 7.77
N ILE A 68 2.71 15.21 7.01
CA ILE A 68 3.06 13.99 6.28
C ILE A 68 4.21 14.31 5.35
N ALA A 69 4.05 15.20 4.36
CA ALA A 69 5.08 15.59 3.37
C ALA A 69 6.47 15.88 3.96
N ASP A 70 6.51 16.47 5.15
CA ASP A 70 7.74 16.91 5.79
C ASP A 70 8.43 15.81 6.64
N GLY A 71 7.90 14.60 6.70
CA GLY A 71 8.61 13.43 7.26
C GLY A 71 8.45 13.17 8.73
N ARG A 72 7.33 13.64 9.28
CA ARG A 72 7.01 13.49 10.71
C ARG A 72 6.65 12.05 11.10
N PHE A 73 6.38 11.22 10.10
CA PHE A 73 6.14 9.79 10.28
C PHE A 73 6.89 9.05 9.17
N THR A 74 7.41 7.88 9.49
CA THR A 74 8.02 6.99 8.51
C THR A 74 7.26 5.69 8.55
N LEU A 75 7.01 5.13 7.36
CA LEU A 75 6.66 3.73 7.31
C LEU A 75 7.79 2.91 7.95
N PRO A 76 7.46 1.94 8.81
CA PRO A 76 8.38 0.91 9.22
C PRO A 76 9.16 0.37 8.02
N SER A 77 10.46 0.25 8.22
CA SER A 77 11.34 -0.35 7.21
C SER A 77 10.86 -1.78 7.00
N ARG A 78 10.73 -2.18 5.73
CA ARG A 78 10.45 -3.56 5.34
C ARG A 78 11.31 -4.49 6.20
N SER A 79 10.70 -5.41 6.95
CA SER A 79 11.44 -6.53 7.51
C SER A 79 12.08 -7.24 6.32
N GLY A 80 13.41 -7.14 6.17
CA GLY A 80 14.13 -7.41 4.93
C GLY A 80 14.04 -8.83 4.38
N ARG A 81 13.17 -9.70 4.90
CA ARG A 81 12.97 -11.08 4.48
C ARG A 81 11.53 -11.57 4.75
N LEU A 82 10.55 -11.07 4.01
CA LEU A 82 9.34 -11.87 3.76
C LEU A 82 9.33 -12.32 2.30
N SER A 83 10.38 -13.07 1.97
CA SER A 83 10.38 -14.03 0.89
C SER A 83 10.14 -15.38 1.57
N THR A 84 8.92 -15.91 1.44
CA THR A 84 8.50 -17.29 1.77
C THR A 84 9.24 -17.97 2.94
N THR A 85 8.49 -18.18 4.05
CA THR A 85 8.80 -18.89 5.31
C THR A 85 9.60 -18.14 6.40
N ALA A 86 8.88 -17.70 7.46
CA ALA A 86 9.31 -17.09 8.74
C ALA A 86 9.89 -15.67 8.66
N THR A 87 9.47 -14.70 9.49
CA THR A 87 10.17 -14.52 10.78
C THR A 87 9.29 -14.11 11.98
N GLN A 88 8.37 -13.15 11.89
CA GLN A 88 7.56 -12.73 13.05
C GLN A 88 6.07 -13.00 12.83
N THR A 89 5.57 -14.02 13.54
CA THR A 89 4.18 -14.50 13.43
C THR A 89 3.31 -14.05 14.59
N VAL A 90 3.93 -13.54 15.66
CA VAL A 90 3.26 -13.03 16.85
C VAL A 90 3.76 -11.62 17.12
N TRP A 91 2.82 -10.72 17.31
CA TRP A 91 3.06 -9.36 17.78
C TRP A 91 2.41 -9.24 19.15
N ASN A 92 3.19 -8.81 20.13
CA ASN A 92 2.70 -8.49 21.46
C ASN A 92 2.72 -6.98 21.61
N VAL A 93 1.53 -6.37 21.66
CA VAL A 93 1.37 -4.91 21.61
C VAL A 93 1.09 -4.36 23.01
N PRO A 94 2.04 -3.64 23.63
CA PRO A 94 1.77 -2.88 24.84
C PRO A 94 0.93 -1.64 24.51
N VAL A 95 -0.19 -1.51 25.21
CA VAL A 95 -1.09 -0.36 25.12
C VAL A 95 -0.93 0.50 26.36
N ILE A 96 -0.63 1.78 26.18
CA ILE A 96 -0.69 2.80 27.23
C ILE A 96 -1.96 3.62 27.02
N LEU A 97 -2.83 3.64 28.04
CA LEU A 97 -3.96 4.56 28.06
C LEU A 97 -3.48 5.94 28.48
N VAL A 98 -3.75 6.95 27.65
CA VAL A 98 -3.30 8.33 27.87
C VAL A 98 -4.49 9.25 28.06
N ALA A 99 -4.73 9.67 29.30
CA ALA A 99 -5.64 10.75 29.63
C ALA A 99 -4.89 12.09 29.66
N PHE A 100 -5.64 13.19 29.63
CA PHE A 100 -5.11 14.55 29.72
C PHE A 100 -5.68 15.26 30.96
N ALA A 101 -5.04 16.35 31.36
CA ALA A 101 -5.47 17.13 32.53
C ALA A 101 -6.92 17.65 32.42
N ASP A 102 -7.39 17.92 31.19
CA ASP A 102 -8.72 18.41 30.86
C ASP A 102 -9.67 17.32 30.31
N GLN A 103 -9.14 16.13 30.01
CA GLN A 103 -9.89 15.09 29.34
C GLN A 103 -9.52 13.70 29.91
N PRO A 104 -10.28 13.20 30.91
CA PRO A 104 -10.18 11.82 31.33
C PRO A 104 -10.85 10.89 30.30
N PHE A 105 -10.56 9.58 30.42
CA PHE A 105 -11.35 8.55 29.75
C PHE A 105 -12.81 8.57 30.22
N SER A 106 -13.71 8.20 29.31
CA SER A 106 -15.12 8.02 29.64
C SER A 106 -15.28 6.92 30.69
N THR A 107 -16.24 7.03 31.60
CA THR A 107 -16.44 6.01 32.66
C THR A 107 -17.72 5.19 32.47
N ASN A 108 -18.63 5.65 31.62
CA ASN A 108 -19.95 5.07 31.39
C ASN A 108 -20.07 4.31 30.06
N LEU A 109 -19.02 4.25 29.24
CA LEU A 109 -19.08 3.64 27.90
C LEU A 109 -18.74 2.15 27.85
N TYR A 110 -18.22 1.59 28.94
CA TYR A 110 -17.59 0.27 28.93
C TYR A 110 -18.41 -0.84 29.59
N GLY A 111 -19.71 -0.62 29.81
CA GLY A 111 -20.60 -1.63 30.38
C GLY A 111 -20.17 -2.12 31.77
N GLY A 112 -19.59 -1.24 32.60
CA GLY A 112 -19.12 -1.55 33.96
C GLY A 112 -17.66 -2.01 34.05
N ALA A 113 -16.97 -2.19 32.93
CA ALA A 113 -15.53 -2.43 32.90
C ALA A 113 -14.72 -1.12 33.00
N THR A 114 -13.44 -1.20 33.31
CA THR A 114 -12.51 -0.08 33.08
C THR A 114 -12.20 0.07 31.59
N ALA A 115 -11.72 1.25 31.16
CA ALA A 115 -11.24 1.45 29.79
C ALA A 115 -10.24 0.37 29.37
N GLY A 116 -9.31 0.03 30.27
CA GLY A 116 -8.28 -0.96 29.99
C GLY A 116 -8.85 -2.36 29.75
N GLN A 117 -9.74 -2.80 30.64
CA GLN A 117 -10.43 -4.10 30.49
C GLN A 117 -11.27 -4.15 29.21
N TYR A 118 -11.93 -3.04 28.85
CA TYR A 118 -12.72 -2.94 27.65
C TYR A 118 -11.85 -3.07 26.40
N PHE A 119 -10.84 -2.21 26.23
CA PHE A 119 -10.03 -2.20 25.01
C PHE A 119 -9.14 -3.44 24.89
N GLU A 120 -8.61 -3.98 25.98
CA GLU A 120 -7.86 -5.24 25.95
C GLU A 120 -8.72 -6.38 25.38
N ARG A 121 -9.98 -6.49 25.83
CA ARG A 121 -10.93 -7.46 25.29
C ARG A 121 -11.34 -7.13 23.85
N GLN A 122 -11.76 -5.91 23.56
CA GLN A 122 -12.29 -5.58 22.23
C GLN A 122 -11.23 -5.71 21.13
N LEU A 123 -9.98 -5.31 21.41
CA LEU A 123 -8.91 -5.30 20.41
C LEU A 123 -8.18 -6.65 20.30
N PHE A 124 -8.08 -7.41 21.39
CA PHE A 124 -7.20 -8.61 21.43
C PHE A 124 -7.90 -9.89 21.92
N ASP A 125 -9.23 -9.96 21.89
CA ASP A 125 -9.94 -11.21 22.20
C ASP A 125 -9.48 -12.35 21.26
N THR A 126 -8.93 -13.41 21.86
CA THR A 126 -8.51 -14.63 21.15
C THR A 126 -9.49 -15.79 21.29
N THR A 127 -10.57 -15.58 22.05
CA THR A 127 -11.57 -16.60 22.37
C THR A 127 -12.76 -16.61 21.40
N GLY A 128 -12.88 -15.57 20.56
CA GLY A 128 -13.99 -15.40 19.62
C GLY A 128 -15.30 -14.97 20.28
N THR A 129 -15.24 -14.41 21.49
CA THR A 129 -16.42 -13.95 22.24
C THR A 129 -16.87 -12.54 21.86
N THR A 130 -15.99 -11.73 21.27
CA THR A 130 -16.33 -10.43 20.65
C THR A 130 -17.05 -10.67 19.32
N PRO A 131 -18.38 -10.44 19.21
CA PRO A 131 -19.17 -10.91 18.06
C PRO A 131 -18.79 -10.25 16.73
N THR A 132 -18.25 -9.04 16.78
CA THR A 132 -17.78 -8.28 15.62
C THR A 132 -16.36 -8.66 15.21
N GLY A 133 -15.67 -9.49 15.99
CA GLY A 133 -14.24 -9.76 15.87
C GLY A 133 -13.37 -8.68 16.53
N SER A 134 -12.08 -9.00 16.60
CA SER A 134 -11.01 -8.19 17.20
C SER A 134 -9.89 -7.90 16.18
N VAL A 135 -8.86 -7.13 16.56
CA VAL A 135 -7.65 -6.96 15.74
C VAL A 135 -6.93 -8.30 15.54
N PHE A 136 -6.96 -9.16 16.57
CA PHE A 136 -6.47 -10.54 16.47
C PHE A 136 -7.21 -11.31 15.37
N ASP A 137 -8.55 -11.29 15.39
CA ASP A 137 -9.37 -12.01 14.41
C ASP A 137 -9.18 -11.45 12.99
N TYR A 138 -9.09 -10.13 12.86
CA TYR A 138 -8.85 -9.47 11.57
C TYR A 138 -7.54 -9.94 10.94
N TYR A 139 -6.43 -9.90 11.68
CA TYR A 139 -5.14 -10.31 11.13
C TYR A 139 -5.02 -11.82 10.94
N GLN A 140 -5.71 -12.62 11.74
CA GLN A 140 -5.84 -14.06 11.49
C GLN A 140 -6.58 -14.32 10.16
N TRP A 141 -7.65 -13.57 9.88
CA TRP A 141 -8.40 -13.67 8.63
C TRP A 141 -7.57 -13.14 7.44
N ALA A 142 -7.09 -11.91 7.50
CA ALA A 142 -6.40 -11.23 6.41
C ALA A 142 -5.07 -11.91 6.02
N SER A 143 -4.35 -12.47 7.00
CA SER A 143 -3.07 -13.13 6.76
C SER A 143 -3.18 -14.63 6.43
N GLY A 144 -4.39 -15.21 6.50
CA GLY A 144 -4.55 -16.67 6.42
C GLY A 144 -3.84 -17.39 7.57
N GLN A 145 -4.04 -16.90 8.80
CA GLN A 145 -3.51 -17.42 10.07
C GLN A 145 -1.98 -17.34 10.22
N ARG A 146 -1.31 -16.43 9.49
CA ARG A 146 0.15 -16.23 9.55
C ARG A 146 0.58 -15.26 10.64
N VAL A 147 -0.28 -14.31 10.97
CA VAL A 147 0.00 -13.22 11.90
C VAL A 147 -1.04 -13.19 13.02
N ARG A 148 -0.54 -13.20 14.25
CA ARG A 148 -1.30 -13.05 15.48
C ARG A 148 -0.93 -11.73 16.13
N VAL A 149 -1.91 -10.83 16.24
CA VAL A 149 -1.75 -9.57 16.96
C VAL A 149 -2.44 -9.73 18.30
N VAL A 150 -1.66 -9.81 19.38
CA VAL A 150 -2.16 -9.82 20.75
C VAL A 150 -1.63 -8.58 21.46
N GLY A 151 -2.26 -8.19 22.56
CA GLY A 151 -1.83 -7.00 23.27
C GLY A 151 -2.39 -6.94 24.67
N LYS A 152 -1.83 -6.01 25.44
CA LYS A 152 -2.18 -5.80 26.84
C LYS A 152 -2.14 -4.33 27.18
N VAL A 153 -3.07 -3.88 28.01
CA VAL A 153 -2.97 -2.56 28.63
C VAL A 153 -1.94 -2.62 29.75
N VAL A 154 -0.79 -1.96 29.54
CA VAL A 154 0.37 -2.04 30.44
C VAL A 154 0.43 -0.89 31.42
N ALA A 155 -0.15 0.26 31.07
CA ALA A 155 -0.21 1.43 31.93
C ALA A 155 -1.42 2.29 31.58
N ALA A 156 -1.91 3.04 32.56
CA ALA A 156 -2.84 4.13 32.38
C ALA A 156 -2.26 5.38 33.05
N VAL A 157 -2.05 6.43 32.27
CA VAL A 157 -1.36 7.65 32.71
C VAL A 157 -2.21 8.88 32.38
N THR A 158 -2.11 9.91 33.23
CA THR A 158 -2.69 11.22 32.96
C THR A 158 -1.57 12.21 32.73
N LEU A 159 -1.53 12.79 31.54
CA LEU A 159 -0.55 13.82 31.21
C LEU A 159 -0.90 15.14 31.90
N PRO A 160 0.10 15.93 32.32
CA PRO A 160 -0.13 17.14 33.11
C PRO A 160 -0.72 18.30 32.31
N ASN A 161 -0.69 18.25 30.97
CA ASN A 161 -1.20 19.29 30.09
C ASN A 161 -2.53 18.87 29.44
N PRO A 162 -3.36 19.83 29.02
CA PRO A 162 -4.60 19.53 28.29
C PRO A 162 -4.32 18.87 26.92
N LYS A 163 -5.29 18.19 26.33
CA LYS A 163 -5.12 17.53 25.02
C LYS A 163 -4.65 18.49 23.93
N ASP A 164 -5.22 19.69 23.90
CA ASP A 164 -4.87 20.72 22.91
C ASP A 164 -3.41 21.19 23.03
N TYR A 165 -2.75 21.02 24.18
CA TYR A 165 -1.31 21.29 24.29
C TYR A 165 -0.49 20.36 23.38
N TYR A 166 -0.86 19.07 23.35
CA TYR A 166 -0.19 18.06 22.54
C TYR A 166 -0.67 18.09 21.10
N ALA A 167 -1.94 18.43 20.86
CA ALA A 167 -2.45 18.62 19.50
C ALA A 167 -1.89 19.90 18.85
N ASN A 168 -1.68 20.94 19.65
CA ASN A 168 -1.07 22.23 19.33
C ASN A 168 -1.68 22.90 18.09
N ASN A 169 -3.01 22.87 17.98
CA ASN A 169 -3.77 23.36 16.82
C ASN A 169 -3.24 22.84 15.47
N ASN A 170 -2.64 21.65 15.49
CA ASN A 170 -2.02 21.02 14.34
C ASN A 170 -2.08 19.49 14.46
N TRP A 171 -3.17 19.00 15.03
CA TRP A 171 -3.51 17.59 15.17
C TRP A 171 -2.46 16.70 15.88
N GLY A 172 -1.54 17.31 16.61
CA GLY A 172 -0.39 16.65 17.21
C GLY A 172 0.71 16.35 16.22
N LEU A 173 0.55 16.73 14.96
CA LEU A 173 1.50 16.47 13.92
C LEU A 173 2.55 17.58 13.84
N GLY A 174 2.48 18.66 14.61
CA GLY A 174 3.42 19.79 14.53
C GLY A 174 4.90 19.46 14.85
N PHE A 175 5.79 20.33 14.39
CA PHE A 175 7.25 20.22 14.59
C PHE A 175 7.80 20.83 15.88
N GLN A 176 6.93 21.14 16.84
CA GLN A 176 7.29 21.94 18.01
C GLN A 176 7.24 21.07 19.28
N PRO A 177 8.19 20.14 19.50
CA PRO A 177 8.21 19.36 20.74
C PRO A 177 8.36 20.31 21.95
N PRO A 178 7.73 19.99 23.10
CA PRO A 178 6.89 18.81 23.37
C PRO A 178 5.39 19.01 23.00
N ARG A 179 5.04 20.04 22.24
CA ARG A 179 3.66 20.34 21.80
C ARG A 179 3.30 19.62 20.49
N ASN A 180 3.38 18.29 20.54
CA ASN A 180 3.07 17.37 19.45
C ASN A 180 2.90 15.93 19.98
N ALA A 181 2.60 14.98 19.09
CA ALA A 181 2.45 13.57 19.40
C ALA A 181 3.76 12.93 19.91
N TYR A 182 4.93 13.40 19.47
CA TYR A 182 6.21 13.01 20.06
C TYR A 182 6.30 13.39 21.54
N GLY A 183 5.93 14.63 21.89
CA GLY A 183 5.89 15.10 23.27
C GLY A 183 4.86 14.36 24.14
N LEU A 184 3.73 13.97 23.55
CA LEU A 184 2.75 13.09 24.21
C LEU A 184 3.36 11.72 24.50
N ALA A 185 3.90 11.06 23.48
CA ALA A 185 4.46 9.71 23.60
C ALA A 185 5.59 9.67 24.63
N THR A 186 6.52 10.63 24.58
CA THR A 186 7.63 10.72 25.53
C THR A 186 7.17 11.00 26.96
N ALA A 187 6.20 11.91 27.17
CA ALA A 187 5.64 12.17 28.50
C ALA A 187 4.88 10.95 29.04
N ALA A 188 4.12 10.24 28.20
CA ALA A 188 3.42 9.03 28.57
C ALA A 188 4.39 7.89 28.92
N LEU A 189 5.45 7.71 28.12
CA LEU A 189 6.51 6.73 28.40
C LEU A 189 7.22 7.03 29.71
N GLN A 190 7.56 8.29 30.01
CA GLN A 190 8.17 8.68 31.29
C GLN A 190 7.34 8.27 32.52
N LEU A 191 6.01 8.34 32.40
CA LEU A 191 5.10 7.93 33.47
C LEU A 191 4.88 6.41 33.51
N ALA A 192 4.85 5.75 32.35
CA ALA A 192 4.58 4.32 32.23
C ALA A 192 5.81 3.45 32.50
N ASP A 193 7.01 3.87 32.11
CA ASP A 193 8.23 3.06 32.13
C ASP A 193 8.57 2.45 33.50
N PRO A 194 8.42 3.16 34.64
CA PRO A 194 8.63 2.54 35.96
C PRO A 194 7.63 1.42 36.32
N LEU A 195 6.52 1.32 35.58
CA LEU A 195 5.41 0.38 35.84
C LEU A 195 5.46 -0.86 34.92
N VAL A 196 6.28 -0.83 33.86
CA VAL A 196 6.21 -1.79 32.76
C VAL A 196 7.53 -2.53 32.58
N ASP A 197 7.44 -3.85 32.49
CA ASP A 197 8.52 -4.67 31.95
C ASP A 197 8.37 -4.77 30.42
N TRP A 198 9.33 -4.22 29.69
CA TRP A 198 9.26 -4.12 28.23
C TRP A 198 9.71 -5.38 27.49
N ARG A 199 10.37 -6.33 28.17
CA ARG A 199 10.94 -7.55 27.55
C ARG A 199 9.94 -8.39 26.74
N PRO A 200 8.67 -8.56 27.16
CA PRO A 200 7.71 -9.37 26.41
C PRO A 200 7.28 -8.78 25.05
N TYR A 201 7.64 -7.52 24.77
CA TYR A 201 7.18 -6.78 23.59
C TYR A 201 8.29 -6.59 22.53
N ASP A 202 9.40 -7.32 22.68
CA ASP A 202 10.51 -7.44 21.73
C ASP A 202 10.54 -8.90 21.24
N GLN A 203 9.78 -9.20 20.18
CA GLN A 203 9.58 -10.57 19.71
C GLN A 203 10.68 -11.03 18.75
N ASP A 204 11.41 -10.10 18.13
CA ASP A 204 12.54 -10.41 17.26
C ASP A 204 13.91 -10.30 17.96
N HIS A 205 13.92 -9.90 19.23
CA HIS A 205 15.07 -9.82 20.13
C HIS A 205 16.14 -8.82 19.66
N ASP A 206 15.74 -7.74 19.01
CA ASP A 206 16.64 -6.68 18.54
C ASP A 206 16.92 -5.59 19.61
N GLY A 207 16.29 -5.70 20.78
CA GLY A 207 16.40 -4.74 21.88
C GLY A 207 15.44 -3.56 21.75
N TYR A 208 14.52 -3.60 20.79
CA TYR A 208 13.43 -2.63 20.65
C TYR A 208 12.09 -3.26 20.98
N VAL A 209 11.20 -2.44 21.54
CA VAL A 209 9.78 -2.78 21.59
C VAL A 209 9.22 -2.68 20.18
N ASP A 210 8.61 -3.75 19.68
CA ASP A 210 8.17 -3.90 18.29
C ASP A 210 7.29 -2.73 17.82
N VAL A 211 6.33 -2.33 18.68
CA VAL A 211 5.46 -1.16 18.56
C VAL A 211 4.81 -0.84 19.91
N VAL A 212 4.59 0.43 20.24
CA VAL A 212 3.78 0.84 21.41
C VAL A 212 2.52 1.57 20.94
N TRP A 213 1.35 1.18 21.44
CA TRP A 213 0.10 1.90 21.17
C TRP A 213 -0.22 2.87 22.29
N PHE A 214 -0.39 4.14 21.94
CA PHE A 214 -0.89 5.17 22.83
C PHE A 214 -2.36 5.39 22.49
N LEU A 215 -3.22 4.74 23.25
CA LEU A 215 -4.65 4.92 23.15
C LEU A 215 -5.01 6.15 23.97
N HIS A 216 -5.36 7.26 23.32
CA HIS A 216 -5.63 8.52 24.00
C HIS A 216 -7.13 8.74 24.22
N SER A 217 -7.49 9.41 25.30
CA SER A 217 -8.90 9.74 25.59
C SER A 217 -9.52 10.66 24.52
N GLY A 218 -10.80 10.46 24.24
CA GLY A 218 -11.58 11.21 23.26
C GLY A 218 -11.40 10.79 21.79
N TYR A 219 -11.93 11.64 20.90
CA TYR A 219 -11.89 11.42 19.45
C TYR A 219 -10.50 11.63 18.85
N GLY A 220 -10.19 10.87 17.81
CA GLY A 220 -9.12 11.20 16.87
C GLY A 220 -9.48 12.45 16.05
N ALA A 221 -8.47 13.05 15.42
CA ALA A 221 -8.66 14.20 14.54
C ALA A 221 -9.38 13.86 13.22
N GLU A 222 -9.26 12.61 12.78
CA GLU A 222 -9.90 12.06 11.59
C GLU A 222 -11.43 11.95 11.72
N ALA A 223 -11.95 12.03 12.95
CA ALA A 223 -13.38 12.04 13.24
C ALA A 223 -14.02 13.38 12.85
N PRO A 224 -15.22 13.39 12.25
CA PRO A 224 -15.96 14.61 11.95
C PRO A 224 -16.65 15.20 13.22
N PRO A 225 -16.67 16.53 13.39
CA PRO A 225 -15.91 17.51 12.61
C PRO A 225 -14.41 17.38 12.88
N VAL A 226 -13.59 17.57 11.84
CA VAL A 226 -12.13 17.50 11.96
C VAL A 226 -11.63 18.68 12.79
N LEU A 227 -11.13 18.41 13.99
CA LEU A 227 -10.67 19.43 14.94
C LEU A 227 -9.15 19.40 15.09
N ARG A 228 -8.51 20.55 14.90
CA ARG A 228 -7.06 20.77 15.07
C ARG A 228 -6.54 20.55 16.49
N SER A 229 -7.43 20.59 17.46
CA SER A 229 -7.17 20.35 18.88
C SER A 229 -7.28 18.87 19.28
N ASN A 230 -7.67 17.98 18.36
CA ASN A 230 -7.59 16.52 18.55
C ASN A 230 -6.25 15.97 18.03
N LEU A 231 -5.91 14.74 18.39
CA LEU A 231 -4.70 14.07 17.90
C LEU A 231 -5.08 13.20 16.72
N TRP A 232 -4.30 13.24 15.64
CA TRP A 232 -4.53 12.39 14.48
C TRP A 232 -3.98 10.99 14.69
N SER A 233 -4.78 9.98 14.36
CA SER A 233 -4.35 8.57 14.43
C SER A 233 -3.24 8.29 13.42
N ALA A 234 -2.08 7.86 13.90
CA ALA A 234 -0.88 7.78 13.08
C ALA A 234 0.17 6.83 13.68
N THR A 235 0.92 6.17 12.80
CA THR A 235 2.03 5.29 13.14
C THR A 235 3.34 5.91 12.71
N SER A 236 4.26 6.04 13.66
CA SER A 236 5.53 6.76 13.49
C SER A 236 6.70 6.03 14.12
N ARG A 237 7.88 6.64 13.97
CA ARG A 237 9.02 6.44 14.86
C ARG A 237 9.33 7.72 15.62
N LEU A 238 9.59 7.62 16.93
CA LEU A 238 10.03 8.75 17.75
C LEU A 238 11.26 9.45 17.15
N SER A 239 12.22 8.67 16.68
CA SER A 239 13.45 9.13 16.02
C SER A 239 13.23 9.82 14.66
N SER A 240 12.05 9.73 14.05
CA SER A 240 11.74 10.40 12.77
C SER A 240 11.24 11.84 12.95
N TRP A 241 10.87 12.24 14.17
CA TRP A 241 10.45 13.61 14.44
C TRP A 241 11.67 14.55 14.49
N PRO A 242 11.53 15.84 14.13
CA PRO A 242 12.64 16.78 14.27
C PRO A 242 13.10 16.91 15.72
N SER A 243 14.40 16.69 15.95
CA SER A 243 15.00 16.60 17.28
C SER A 243 14.43 15.47 18.16
N GLY A 244 13.71 14.53 17.54
CA GLY A 244 13.18 13.35 18.20
C GLY A 244 14.26 12.28 18.34
N GLU A 245 14.25 11.59 19.47
CA GLU A 245 15.09 10.43 19.71
C GLU A 245 14.22 9.26 20.15
N ARG A 246 14.70 8.03 19.91
CA ARG A 246 14.12 6.84 20.53
C ARG A 246 14.13 6.98 22.05
N TYR A 247 13.11 6.47 22.72
CA TYR A 247 13.04 6.46 24.18
C TYR A 247 13.82 5.27 24.74
N GLN A 248 14.79 5.53 25.63
CA GLN A 248 15.50 4.48 26.38
C GLN A 248 14.72 4.16 27.66
N THR A 249 14.28 2.91 27.78
CA THR A 249 13.51 2.44 28.94
C THR A 249 14.41 2.14 30.15
N LEU A 250 13.81 1.92 31.31
CA LEU A 250 14.50 1.39 32.50
C LEU A 250 14.78 -0.12 32.38
N THR A 251 14.09 -0.83 31.48
CA THR A 251 14.23 -2.28 31.29
C THR A 251 15.53 -2.61 30.56
N THR A 252 16.31 -3.56 31.07
CA THR A 252 17.54 -4.03 30.39
C THR A 252 17.24 -4.99 29.27
N VAL A 253 18.03 -4.93 28.20
CA VAL A 253 17.97 -5.92 27.12
C VAL A 253 18.37 -7.31 27.66
N PRO A 254 17.58 -8.37 27.42
CA PRO A 254 17.96 -9.73 27.82
C PRO A 254 19.35 -10.12 27.28
N GLY A 255 20.23 -10.59 28.17
CA GLY A 255 21.62 -10.96 27.79
C GLY A 255 22.59 -9.79 27.60
N ALA A 256 22.13 -8.54 27.68
CA ALA A 256 22.97 -7.34 27.57
C ALA A 256 22.63 -6.33 28.69
N PRO A 257 23.08 -6.58 29.95
CA PRO A 257 22.67 -5.80 31.12
C PRO A 257 23.15 -4.33 31.11
N SER A 258 24.12 -3.99 30.26
CA SER A 258 24.59 -2.62 30.04
C SER A 258 23.72 -1.84 29.05
N LEU A 259 22.81 -2.51 28.32
CA LEU A 259 21.91 -1.91 27.34
C LEU A 259 20.49 -1.86 27.89
N ARG A 260 19.76 -0.83 27.46
CA ARG A 260 18.34 -0.64 27.78
C ARG A 260 17.50 -0.89 26.55
N MET A 261 16.30 -1.42 26.75
CA MET A 261 15.35 -1.60 25.66
C MET A 261 14.91 -0.23 25.15
N SER A 262 14.68 -0.15 23.84
CA SER A 262 14.32 1.09 23.16
C SER A 262 12.87 1.05 22.68
N VAL A 263 12.12 2.12 22.93
CA VAL A 263 10.85 2.36 22.22
C VAL A 263 11.15 3.36 21.11
N ASP A 264 10.82 2.99 19.87
CA ASP A 264 10.92 3.90 18.73
C ASP A 264 9.65 3.89 17.91
N ARG A 265 9.11 2.72 17.57
CA ARG A 265 7.85 2.61 16.82
C ARG A 265 6.65 2.82 17.72
N ILE A 266 5.77 3.73 17.32
CA ILE A 266 4.59 4.12 18.09
C ILE A 266 3.36 4.24 17.19
N SER A 267 2.18 3.97 17.73
CA SER A 267 0.90 4.32 17.10
C SER A 267 0.06 5.16 18.05
N MET A 268 -0.52 6.25 17.55
CA MET A 268 -1.53 7.06 18.24
C MET A 268 -2.90 6.59 17.77
N VAL A 269 -3.78 6.24 18.70
CA VAL A 269 -5.12 5.72 18.38
C VAL A 269 -6.17 6.25 19.38
N PRO A 270 -7.45 6.40 18.98
CA PRO A 270 -8.41 7.16 19.77
C PRO A 270 -9.33 6.26 20.60
N GLU A 271 -9.79 6.77 21.74
CA GLU A 271 -10.83 6.15 22.55
C GLU A 271 -12.19 6.10 21.84
N LEU A 272 -12.57 7.15 21.10
CA LEU A 272 -13.93 7.31 20.59
C LEU A 272 -14.03 7.09 19.08
N SER A 273 -15.14 6.49 18.66
CA SER A 273 -15.43 6.16 17.26
C SER A 273 -15.57 7.42 16.39
N ALA A 274 -14.94 7.37 15.21
CA ALA A 274 -15.08 8.39 14.17
C ALA A 274 -16.42 8.30 13.41
N VAL A 275 -17.15 7.19 13.53
CA VAL A 275 -18.41 6.98 12.77
C VAL A 275 -19.64 7.04 13.66
N ARG A 276 -19.50 6.72 14.95
CA ARG A 276 -20.59 6.68 15.94
C ARG A 276 -20.23 7.59 17.11
N PRO A 277 -20.81 8.80 17.18
CA PRO A 277 -20.53 9.72 18.29
C PRO A 277 -20.84 9.11 19.66
N GLY A 278 -19.91 9.24 20.59
CA GLY A 278 -20.09 8.86 21.99
C GLY A 278 -19.97 7.37 22.27
N VAL A 279 -19.50 6.56 21.32
CA VAL A 279 -19.18 5.14 21.56
C VAL A 279 -17.68 4.89 21.46
N PRO A 280 -17.14 3.86 22.13
CA PRO A 280 -15.74 3.48 21.99
C PRO A 280 -15.37 3.13 20.54
N SER A 281 -14.16 3.47 20.15
CA SER A 281 -13.63 3.22 18.80
C SER A 281 -13.58 1.72 18.48
N GLU A 282 -13.93 1.40 17.25
CA GLU A 282 -13.89 0.05 16.69
C GLU A 282 -12.50 -0.30 16.15
N ILE A 283 -12.32 -1.56 15.73
CA ILE A 283 -11.01 -2.10 15.35
C ILE A 283 -10.40 -1.46 14.08
N GLY A 284 -11.20 -0.84 13.21
CA GLY A 284 -10.75 -0.42 11.88
C GLY A 284 -9.56 0.55 11.85
N VAL A 285 -9.54 1.56 12.73
CA VAL A 285 -8.39 2.47 12.88
C VAL A 285 -7.16 1.73 13.40
N TYR A 286 -7.34 0.85 14.39
CA TYR A 286 -6.26 0.05 14.95
C TYR A 286 -5.66 -0.92 13.92
N CYS A 287 -6.50 -1.52 13.08
CA CYS A 287 -6.07 -2.37 11.97
C CYS A 287 -5.27 -1.57 10.93
N HIS A 288 -5.75 -0.41 10.51
CA HIS A 288 -5.03 0.41 9.52
C HIS A 288 -3.65 0.85 10.04
N GLU A 289 -3.58 1.34 11.28
CA GLU A 289 -2.33 1.74 11.91
C GLU A 289 -1.36 0.55 12.12
N PHE A 290 -1.89 -0.63 12.41
CA PHE A 290 -1.08 -1.84 12.41
C PHE A 290 -0.61 -2.24 11.00
N GLY A 291 -1.38 -1.94 9.95
CA GLY A 291 -0.95 -2.09 8.56
C GLY A 291 0.34 -1.31 8.28
N HIS A 292 0.45 -0.08 8.78
CA HIS A 292 1.71 0.66 8.75
C HIS A 292 2.79 -0.03 9.57
N THR A 293 2.47 -0.58 10.75
CA THR A 293 3.43 -1.39 11.54
C THR A 293 4.07 -2.51 10.71
N LEU A 294 3.35 -3.08 9.75
CA LEU A 294 3.83 -4.12 8.82
C LEU A 294 4.61 -3.57 7.60
N GLY A 295 4.70 -2.25 7.46
CA GLY A 295 5.41 -1.55 6.38
C GLY A 295 4.56 -1.24 5.16
N LEU A 296 3.22 -1.28 5.27
CA LEU A 296 2.32 -0.87 4.19
C LEU A 296 2.15 0.65 4.15
N PRO A 297 2.18 1.29 2.96
CA PRO A 297 1.84 2.69 2.79
C PRO A 297 0.33 2.90 2.84
N ASP A 298 -0.07 4.15 3.04
CA ASP A 298 -1.36 4.64 2.60
C ASP A 298 -1.47 4.49 1.08
N LEU A 299 -2.60 3.93 0.67
CA LEU A 299 -2.95 3.72 -0.72
C LEU A 299 -3.96 4.75 -1.22
N TYR A 300 -4.36 5.74 -0.45
CA TYR A 300 -5.07 6.92 -0.97
C TYR A 300 -4.06 8.01 -1.35
N ASP A 301 -4.48 8.99 -2.15
CA ASP A 301 -3.65 10.16 -2.46
C ASP A 301 -3.38 10.94 -1.18
N THR A 302 -2.13 11.27 -0.86
CA THR A 302 -1.73 12.06 0.32
C THR A 302 -1.12 13.43 -0.06
N SER A 303 -1.09 13.79 -1.34
CA SER A 303 -0.40 14.97 -1.89
C SER A 303 -1.10 16.28 -1.56
N PHE A 304 -2.42 16.29 -1.67
CA PHE A 304 -3.23 17.48 -1.46
C PHE A 304 -3.95 17.44 -0.13
N GLN A 305 -4.47 18.63 0.20
CA GLN A 305 -5.25 19.03 1.36
C GLN A 305 -6.53 18.20 1.44
N GLY A 306 -6.38 16.92 1.63
CA GLY A 306 -7.50 16.05 1.75
C GLY A 306 -7.25 14.54 1.83
N GLY A 307 -6.02 14.17 1.62
CA GLY A 307 -5.84 13.31 0.50
C GLY A 307 -6.42 13.91 -0.79
N GLY A 308 -5.74 13.71 -1.91
CA GLY A 308 -6.32 14.19 -3.15
C GLY A 308 -7.68 13.54 -3.43
N GLN A 309 -8.30 13.96 -4.51
CA GLN A 309 -9.55 13.35 -4.98
C GLN A 309 -9.42 11.83 -5.09
N ASN A 310 -8.22 11.32 -5.39
CA ASN A 310 -7.99 9.92 -5.56
C ASN A 310 -7.96 9.14 -4.23
N ALA A 311 -9.04 8.43 -3.92
CA ALA A 311 -9.10 7.52 -2.78
C ALA A 311 -8.36 6.18 -3.01
N GLY A 312 -7.64 6.05 -4.14
CA GLY A 312 -6.88 4.86 -4.53
C GLY A 312 -7.78 3.66 -4.74
N PRO A 313 -7.64 2.57 -3.97
CA PRO A 313 -8.59 1.47 -3.98
C PRO A 313 -9.84 1.71 -3.10
N GLY A 314 -9.99 2.87 -2.45
CA GLY A 314 -11.19 3.25 -1.70
C GLY A 314 -11.53 2.31 -0.54
N ASN A 315 -12.83 2.08 -0.33
CA ASN A 315 -13.37 1.22 0.72
C ASN A 315 -13.08 -0.27 0.48
N TRP A 316 -12.52 -0.64 -0.69
CA TRP A 316 -12.14 -2.02 -0.98
C TRP A 316 -10.85 -2.48 -0.31
N ASN A 317 -10.10 -1.54 0.29
CA ASN A 317 -8.78 -1.78 0.88
C ASN A 317 -8.62 -1.10 2.25
N LEU A 318 -8.13 -1.84 3.24
CA LEU A 318 -7.82 -1.31 4.58
C LEU A 318 -6.87 -0.11 4.54
N MET A 319 -5.82 -0.16 3.71
CA MET A 319 -4.80 0.91 3.62
C MET A 319 -5.26 2.12 2.80
N ALA A 320 -6.52 2.11 2.35
CA ALA A 320 -7.22 3.28 1.85
C ALA A 320 -8.32 3.66 2.84
N THR A 321 -9.56 3.80 2.39
CA THR A 321 -10.68 4.23 3.26
C THR A 321 -11.44 3.07 3.89
N GLY A 322 -11.06 1.82 3.58
CA GLY A 322 -11.70 0.60 4.07
C GLY A 322 -11.54 0.35 5.57
N GLY A 323 -10.72 1.12 6.29
CA GLY A 323 -10.68 1.13 7.76
C GLY A 323 -11.99 1.62 8.40
N TYR A 324 -12.84 2.33 7.66
CA TYR A 324 -14.19 2.71 8.10
C TYR A 324 -15.26 1.66 7.79
N GLY A 325 -14.85 0.47 7.34
CA GLY A 325 -15.70 -0.54 6.75
C GLY A 325 -15.84 -0.37 5.24
N THR A 326 -16.13 -1.47 4.55
CA THR A 326 -16.32 -1.47 3.09
C THR A 326 -17.54 -0.64 2.64
N ASP A 327 -18.46 -0.36 3.58
CA ASP A 327 -19.62 0.52 3.44
C ASP A 327 -19.36 1.96 3.93
N GLY A 328 -18.17 2.26 4.47
CA GLY A 328 -17.82 3.55 5.05
C GLY A 328 -18.54 3.91 6.37
N GLY A 329 -19.16 2.93 7.04
CA GLY A 329 -19.91 3.13 8.28
C GLY A 329 -19.77 2.02 9.33
N SER A 330 -19.14 0.91 8.98
CA SER A 330 -18.98 -0.27 9.85
C SER A 330 -17.48 -0.60 10.10
N PRO A 331 -16.73 0.27 10.81
CA PRO A 331 -15.31 0.06 11.13
C PRO A 331 -15.03 -1.16 12.03
N GLU A 332 -16.06 -1.80 12.57
CA GLU A 332 -15.94 -3.12 13.18
C GLU A 332 -15.68 -4.23 12.14
N TYR A 333 -15.97 -3.98 10.86
CA TYR A 333 -15.72 -4.86 9.72
C TYR A 333 -14.83 -4.17 8.68
N PRO A 334 -13.55 -3.89 9.00
CA PRO A 334 -12.64 -3.24 8.06
C PRO A 334 -12.38 -4.11 6.83
N ALA A 335 -12.11 -3.48 5.69
CA ALA A 335 -11.88 -4.17 4.43
C ALA A 335 -10.64 -5.11 4.47
N SER A 336 -10.59 -6.08 3.56
CA SER A 336 -9.34 -6.78 3.22
C SER A 336 -8.19 -5.80 2.91
N LEU A 337 -6.96 -6.26 3.10
CA LEU A 337 -5.75 -5.57 2.65
C LEU A 337 -5.64 -5.46 1.12
N GLY A 338 -6.42 -6.26 0.37
CA GLY A 338 -6.45 -6.28 -1.08
C GLY A 338 -5.19 -6.84 -1.74
N ALA A 339 -5.27 -7.03 -3.05
CA ALA A 339 -4.29 -7.81 -3.81
C ALA A 339 -2.84 -7.33 -3.62
N TRP A 340 -2.57 -6.06 -3.89
CA TRP A 340 -1.21 -5.52 -3.85
C TRP A 340 -0.57 -5.66 -2.45
N SER A 341 -1.28 -5.28 -1.38
CA SER A 341 -0.76 -5.36 -0.01
C SER A 341 -0.51 -6.79 0.42
N LEU A 342 -1.39 -7.73 0.07
CA LEU A 342 -1.22 -9.15 0.39
C LEU A 342 -0.01 -9.76 -0.33
N LEU A 343 0.28 -9.32 -1.56
CA LEU A 343 1.50 -9.70 -2.27
C LEU A 343 2.75 -9.06 -1.66
N TYR A 344 2.68 -7.77 -1.33
CA TYR A 344 3.78 -7.03 -0.72
C TYR A 344 4.23 -7.67 0.61
N LEU A 345 3.26 -8.08 1.44
CA LEU A 345 3.52 -8.78 2.71
C LEU A 345 3.91 -10.26 2.53
N GLY A 346 3.80 -10.81 1.31
CA GLY A 346 4.04 -12.22 1.04
C GLY A 346 2.99 -13.16 1.66
N TRP A 347 1.80 -12.66 1.96
CA TRP A 347 0.69 -13.44 2.53
C TRP A 347 -0.08 -14.22 1.47
N ARG A 348 -0.01 -13.77 0.22
CA ARG A 348 -0.52 -14.44 -0.97
C ARG A 348 0.56 -14.58 -2.04
N GLN A 349 0.34 -15.50 -2.97
CA GLN A 349 1.18 -15.71 -4.14
C GLN A 349 0.43 -15.27 -5.40
N THR A 350 1.19 -14.84 -6.40
CA THR A 350 0.64 -14.53 -7.72
C THR A 350 0.52 -15.77 -8.57
N PHE A 351 -0.57 -15.83 -9.34
CA PHE A 351 -0.68 -16.69 -10.52
C PHE A 351 -0.49 -15.81 -11.76
N ARG A 352 0.51 -16.13 -12.60
CA ARG A 352 0.86 -15.38 -13.81
C ARG A 352 0.61 -16.24 -15.07
N PRO A 353 -0.50 -16.04 -15.79
CA PRO A 353 -0.77 -16.76 -17.02
C PRO A 353 0.16 -16.30 -18.16
N THR A 354 0.85 -17.25 -18.79
CA THR A 354 1.80 -16.98 -19.90
C THR A 354 1.20 -17.24 -21.29
N THR A 355 0.04 -17.89 -21.33
CA THR A 355 -0.76 -18.14 -22.53
C THR A 355 -2.22 -17.84 -22.26
N ASP A 356 -2.96 -17.51 -23.31
CA ASP A 356 -4.42 -17.38 -23.21
C ASP A 356 -5.00 -18.62 -22.54
N THR A 357 -5.87 -18.40 -21.55
CA THR A 357 -6.34 -19.45 -20.67
C THR A 357 -7.72 -19.12 -20.13
N VAL A 358 -8.42 -20.15 -19.64
CA VAL A 358 -9.65 -20.00 -18.87
C VAL A 358 -9.32 -20.28 -17.42
N LEU A 359 -9.66 -19.34 -16.54
CA LEU A 359 -9.48 -19.46 -15.09
C LEU A 359 -10.84 -19.59 -14.41
N VAL A 360 -10.83 -20.28 -13.28
CA VAL A 360 -11.89 -20.27 -12.28
C VAL A 360 -11.21 -19.77 -11.01
N GLN A 361 -11.57 -18.55 -10.58
CA GLN A 361 -10.92 -17.89 -9.46
C GLN A 361 -11.77 -17.99 -8.21
N THR A 362 -11.25 -18.74 -7.25
CA THR A 362 -11.82 -18.89 -5.92
C THR A 362 -11.75 -17.58 -5.12
N PRO A 363 -12.70 -17.30 -4.22
CA PRO A 363 -12.64 -16.15 -3.33
C PRO A 363 -11.33 -16.02 -2.56
N LEU A 364 -10.90 -14.77 -2.36
CA LEU A 364 -9.67 -14.43 -1.65
C LEU A 364 -9.65 -14.99 -0.22
N ALA A 365 -10.79 -14.92 0.49
CA ALA A 365 -10.92 -15.42 1.86
C ALA A 365 -10.91 -16.96 1.94
N HIS A 366 -11.18 -17.66 0.83
CA HIS A 366 -11.05 -19.13 0.74
C HIS A 366 -9.65 -19.57 0.26
N GLY A 367 -8.69 -18.65 0.18
CA GLY A 367 -7.33 -18.95 -0.26
C GLY A 367 -7.13 -18.90 -1.79
N GLY A 368 -8.07 -18.30 -2.52
CA GLY A 368 -7.95 -18.08 -3.95
C GLY A 368 -6.68 -17.30 -4.34
N PRO A 369 -6.12 -17.54 -5.54
CA PRO A 369 -4.91 -16.86 -5.99
C PRO A 369 -5.20 -15.39 -6.32
N ILE A 370 -4.17 -14.56 -6.23
CA ILE A 370 -4.15 -13.26 -6.89
C ILE A 370 -3.62 -13.48 -8.30
N VAL A 371 -4.40 -13.12 -9.32
CA VAL A 371 -3.95 -13.25 -10.70
C VAL A 371 -3.25 -11.98 -11.12
N GLU A 372 -1.98 -12.08 -11.49
CA GLU A 372 -1.22 -10.98 -12.07
C GLU A 372 -1.30 -11.08 -13.59
N PHE A 373 -1.91 -10.07 -14.17
CA PHE A 373 -2.39 -10.06 -15.54
C PHE A 373 -1.60 -9.01 -16.34
N TRP A 374 -0.74 -9.52 -17.22
CA TRP A 374 0.01 -8.72 -18.18
C TRP A 374 0.34 -9.53 -19.44
N PHE A 375 0.90 -8.86 -20.45
CA PHE A 375 1.32 -9.47 -21.71
C PHE A 375 2.26 -10.66 -21.45
N GLN A 376 1.85 -11.86 -21.87
CA GLN A 376 2.58 -13.14 -21.71
C GLN A 376 3.06 -13.46 -20.28
N GLY A 377 2.43 -12.90 -19.25
CA GLY A 377 2.89 -13.07 -17.86
C GLY A 377 4.27 -12.46 -17.60
N GLU A 378 4.70 -11.52 -18.44
CA GLU A 378 5.97 -10.80 -18.28
C GLU A 378 5.94 -9.89 -17.07
N SER A 379 7.10 -9.69 -16.46
CA SER A 379 7.25 -8.68 -15.42
C SER A 379 7.19 -7.30 -16.07
N ASN A 380 6.21 -6.50 -15.66
CA ASN A 380 6.12 -5.10 -16.04
C ASN A 380 5.77 -4.28 -14.80
N PRO A 381 6.46 -3.16 -14.53
CA PRO A 381 6.05 -2.26 -13.46
C PRO A 381 4.58 -1.88 -13.56
N GLU A 382 4.08 -1.69 -14.78
CA GLU A 382 2.68 -1.46 -15.07
C GLU A 382 1.96 -2.76 -15.45
N HIS A 383 0.97 -3.17 -14.64
CA HIS A 383 0.24 -4.42 -14.82
C HIS A 383 -1.11 -4.40 -14.11
N PHE A 384 -1.88 -5.49 -14.24
CA PHE A 384 -3.16 -5.64 -13.54
C PHE A 384 -3.10 -6.75 -12.49
N LEU A 385 -3.80 -6.58 -11.36
CA LEU A 385 -4.03 -7.63 -10.37
C LEU A 385 -5.52 -7.92 -10.28
N ILE A 386 -5.89 -9.19 -10.13
CA ILE A 386 -7.29 -9.62 -10.05
C ILE A 386 -7.49 -10.47 -8.80
N GLU A 387 -8.52 -10.15 -8.03
CA GLU A 387 -8.98 -10.93 -6.87
C GLU A 387 -10.50 -11.12 -6.89
N ASN A 388 -10.99 -12.21 -6.32
CA ASN A 388 -12.44 -12.45 -6.16
C ASN A 388 -12.85 -12.16 -4.70
N ARG A 389 -13.86 -11.31 -4.50
CA ARG A 389 -14.35 -10.87 -3.18
C ARG A 389 -15.81 -11.30 -2.97
N ARG A 390 -16.12 -11.76 -1.74
CA ARG A 390 -17.44 -12.23 -1.30
C ARG A 390 -17.83 -11.54 0.00
N ARG A 391 -19.13 -11.46 0.29
CA ARG A 391 -19.67 -10.89 1.54
C ARG A 391 -19.50 -11.86 2.70
N GLU A 392 -18.27 -12.02 3.15
CA GLU A 392 -17.91 -12.92 4.24
C GLU A 392 -16.77 -12.38 5.12
N GLY A 393 -16.64 -12.93 6.33
CA GLY A 393 -15.65 -12.47 7.29
C GLY A 393 -15.75 -10.96 7.54
N PHE A 394 -14.61 -10.27 7.41
CA PHE A 394 -14.55 -8.81 7.55
C PHE A 394 -14.99 -8.05 6.28
N ASP A 395 -15.08 -8.72 5.13
CA ASP A 395 -15.64 -8.16 3.89
C ASP A 395 -17.17 -8.30 3.80
N ARG A 396 -17.84 -8.69 4.88
CA ARG A 396 -19.29 -8.98 4.87
C ARG A 396 -20.18 -7.84 4.40
N ASN A 397 -19.69 -6.60 4.47
CA ASN A 397 -20.41 -5.40 4.07
C ASN A 397 -19.95 -4.86 2.70
N ILE A 398 -19.23 -5.63 1.88
CA ILE A 398 -18.84 -5.14 0.55
C ILE A 398 -20.10 -4.80 -0.28
N PRO A 399 -20.10 -3.69 -1.02
CA PRO A 399 -21.29 -3.22 -1.73
C PRO A 399 -21.72 -4.18 -2.84
N ALA A 400 -20.78 -4.88 -3.47
CA ALA A 400 -21.05 -5.99 -4.39
C ALA A 400 -19.97 -7.07 -4.32
N GLU A 401 -20.31 -8.28 -4.75
CA GLU A 401 -19.39 -9.41 -4.86
C GLU A 401 -18.87 -9.54 -6.29
N GLY A 402 -17.71 -10.17 -6.46
CA GLY A 402 -17.13 -10.44 -7.77
C GLY A 402 -15.64 -10.14 -7.84
N LEU A 403 -15.15 -9.97 -9.06
CA LEU A 403 -13.76 -9.67 -9.33
C LEU A 403 -13.48 -8.18 -9.15
N LEU A 404 -12.53 -7.85 -8.28
CA LEU A 404 -11.86 -6.56 -8.32
C LEU A 404 -10.64 -6.67 -9.23
N VAL A 405 -10.51 -5.69 -10.13
CA VAL A 405 -9.36 -5.54 -11.02
C VAL A 405 -8.62 -4.28 -10.60
N TYR A 406 -7.33 -4.41 -10.29
CA TYR A 406 -6.45 -3.30 -9.96
C TYR A 406 -5.57 -2.97 -11.16
N HIS A 407 -5.34 -1.70 -11.44
CA HIS A 407 -4.27 -1.23 -12.34
C HIS A 407 -3.12 -0.71 -11.49
N VAL A 408 -1.95 -1.33 -11.65
CA VAL A 408 -0.76 -1.15 -10.80
C VAL A 408 0.35 -0.50 -11.61
N ASN A 409 1.12 0.38 -10.98
CA ASN A 409 2.40 0.89 -11.46
C ASN A 409 3.45 0.81 -10.33
N GLU A 410 4.22 -0.26 -10.30
CA GLU A 410 5.22 -0.56 -9.26
C GLU A 410 6.33 0.49 -9.16
N ASP A 411 6.69 1.15 -10.27
CA ASP A 411 7.71 2.21 -10.25
C ASP A 411 7.18 3.44 -9.51
N VAL A 412 5.92 3.80 -9.75
CA VAL A 412 5.25 4.88 -9.02
C VAL A 412 5.09 4.51 -7.55
N ILE A 413 4.62 3.30 -7.25
CA ILE A 413 4.51 2.81 -5.87
C ILE A 413 5.86 2.89 -5.16
N ALA A 414 6.91 2.28 -5.73
CA ALA A 414 8.24 2.27 -5.14
C ALA A 414 8.79 3.69 -4.91
N SER A 415 8.55 4.62 -5.84
CA SER A 415 8.95 6.03 -5.69
C SER A 415 8.16 6.76 -4.60
N GLY A 416 6.88 6.41 -4.42
CA GLY A 416 5.96 7.04 -3.48
C GLY A 416 6.02 6.45 -2.07
N MET A 417 6.44 5.19 -1.91
CA MET A 417 6.38 4.46 -0.64
C MET A 417 7.08 5.16 0.53
N ALA A 418 8.34 5.56 0.35
CA ALA A 418 9.11 6.19 1.44
C ALA A 418 8.51 7.53 1.91
N ALA A 419 7.79 8.20 1.00
CA ALA A 419 7.10 9.44 1.23
C ALA A 419 5.59 9.24 1.48
N ASN A 420 5.13 8.00 1.61
CA ASN A 420 3.72 7.65 1.74
C ASN A 420 2.80 8.35 0.71
N ARG A 421 3.26 8.42 -0.54
CA ARG A 421 2.67 9.20 -1.65
C ARG A 421 2.33 8.34 -2.86
N VAL A 422 1.93 7.09 -2.61
CA VAL A 422 1.72 6.08 -3.66
C VAL A 422 0.74 6.54 -4.74
N ASN A 423 -0.34 7.20 -4.34
CA ASN A 423 -1.38 7.67 -5.27
C ASN A 423 -1.46 9.19 -5.38
N ALA A 424 -0.37 9.86 -5.02
CA ALA A 424 -0.32 11.31 -4.85
C ALA A 424 0.13 12.08 -6.12
N GLY A 425 0.47 11.35 -7.18
CA GLY A 425 0.90 11.91 -8.46
C GLY A 425 -0.22 11.92 -9.50
N VAL A 426 0.08 12.52 -10.66
CA VAL A 426 -0.82 12.51 -11.83
C VAL A 426 -1.10 11.08 -12.33
N VAL A 427 -0.09 10.21 -12.23
CA VAL A 427 -0.22 8.78 -12.49
C VAL A 427 -0.27 8.09 -11.13
N PRO A 428 -1.37 7.37 -10.80
CA PRO A 428 -1.45 6.63 -9.55
C PRO A 428 -0.55 5.39 -9.58
N GLY A 429 -0.05 5.00 -8.42
CA GLY A 429 0.62 3.72 -8.25
C GLY A 429 -0.35 2.53 -8.24
N LEU A 430 -1.57 2.72 -7.72
CA LEU A 430 -2.57 1.66 -7.60
C LEU A 430 -3.98 2.22 -7.65
N GLN A 431 -4.84 1.72 -8.54
CA GLN A 431 -6.26 2.06 -8.54
C GLN A 431 -7.13 0.86 -8.91
N ILE A 432 -8.42 0.88 -8.53
CA ILE A 432 -9.40 -0.06 -9.05
C ILE A 432 -9.77 0.34 -10.49
N VAL A 433 -9.91 -0.65 -11.36
CA VAL A 433 -10.55 -0.52 -12.66
C VAL A 433 -12.05 -0.72 -12.44
N GLU A 434 -12.79 0.36 -12.27
CA GLU A 434 -14.22 0.33 -11.95
C GLU A 434 -15.02 -0.19 -13.16
N ALA A 435 -15.79 -1.28 -13.00
CA ALA A 435 -16.46 -1.96 -14.11
C ALA A 435 -17.47 -1.09 -14.87
N ASP A 436 -17.97 -0.04 -14.24
CA ASP A 436 -18.84 0.95 -14.85
C ASP A 436 -18.10 2.01 -15.69
N GLY A 437 -16.79 2.14 -15.51
CA GLY A 437 -15.94 3.11 -16.17
C GLY A 437 -16.18 4.56 -15.76
N GLN A 438 -16.82 4.82 -14.60
CA GLN A 438 -17.15 6.17 -14.17
C GLN A 438 -15.96 6.96 -13.60
N TYR A 439 -14.89 6.26 -13.19
CA TYR A 439 -13.70 6.86 -12.60
C TYR A 439 -14.02 7.59 -11.29
N ASP A 440 -14.93 7.04 -10.47
CA ASP A 440 -15.50 7.72 -9.32
C ASP A 440 -14.54 7.70 -8.11
N ILE A 441 -13.85 6.59 -7.87
CA ILE A 441 -12.86 6.48 -6.78
C ILE A 441 -11.66 7.41 -7.03
N PRO A 442 -11.01 7.41 -8.22
CA PRO A 442 -9.86 8.27 -8.44
C PRO A 442 -10.23 9.75 -8.61
N ALA A 443 -11.48 10.05 -9.02
CA ALA A 443 -11.99 11.42 -9.07
C ALA A 443 -12.62 11.90 -7.73
N GLY A 444 -12.65 11.06 -6.70
CA GLY A 444 -13.15 11.41 -5.37
C GLY A 444 -14.65 11.67 -5.30
N ARG A 445 -15.42 11.11 -6.22
CA ARG A 445 -16.88 11.23 -6.26
C ARG A 445 -17.55 10.29 -5.26
N ASN A 446 -16.96 9.12 -5.06
CA ASN A 446 -17.32 8.18 -4.01
C ASN A 446 -16.03 7.49 -3.48
N ARG A 447 -16.18 6.44 -2.68
CA ARG A 447 -15.07 5.62 -2.18
C ARG A 447 -15.23 4.15 -2.58
N GLY A 448 -15.96 3.90 -3.65
CA GLY A 448 -16.34 2.58 -4.13
C GLY A 448 -17.81 2.26 -3.89
N ASP A 449 -18.40 1.50 -4.81
CA ASP A 449 -19.81 1.14 -4.82
C ASP A 449 -20.08 -0.22 -5.47
N ASP A 450 -21.36 -0.55 -5.66
CA ASP A 450 -21.79 -1.86 -6.15
C ASP A 450 -21.57 -2.08 -7.66
N ARG A 451 -21.00 -1.09 -8.36
CA ARG A 451 -20.72 -1.09 -9.80
C ARG A 451 -19.25 -1.23 -10.13
N ASP A 452 -18.37 -1.28 -9.14
CA ASP A 452 -16.93 -1.48 -9.34
C ASP A 452 -16.55 -2.91 -9.75
N PRO A 453 -17.11 -3.99 -9.16
CA PRO A 453 -16.65 -5.35 -9.45
C PRO A 453 -17.13 -5.91 -10.80
N PHE A 454 -16.39 -6.89 -11.34
CA PHE A 454 -16.77 -7.66 -12.53
C PHE A 454 -17.30 -9.07 -12.18
N PRO A 455 -18.34 -9.58 -12.84
CA PRO A 455 -19.21 -8.80 -13.73
C PRO A 455 -20.11 -7.84 -12.93
N GLY A 456 -20.17 -8.00 -11.60
CA GLY A 456 -20.88 -7.14 -10.67
C GLY A 456 -22.37 -7.04 -11.00
N LEU A 457 -23.01 -5.98 -10.51
CA LEU A 457 -24.42 -5.69 -10.82
C LEU A 457 -24.64 -5.23 -12.26
N LEU A 458 -23.59 -4.79 -12.95
CA LEU A 458 -23.68 -4.31 -14.33
C LEU A 458 -23.58 -5.42 -15.37
N GLU A 459 -23.39 -6.68 -14.94
CA GLU A 459 -23.18 -7.83 -15.81
C GLU A 459 -22.06 -7.57 -16.85
N ARG A 460 -21.00 -6.86 -16.43
CA ARG A 460 -19.86 -6.53 -17.29
C ARG A 460 -18.98 -7.77 -17.49
N THR A 461 -19.26 -8.51 -18.54
CA THR A 461 -18.59 -9.79 -18.80
C THR A 461 -17.29 -9.70 -19.60
N GLN A 462 -16.82 -8.48 -19.92
CA GLN A 462 -15.59 -8.26 -20.68
C GLN A 462 -14.92 -6.90 -20.41
N ILE A 463 -13.59 -6.88 -20.52
CA ILE A 463 -12.76 -5.67 -20.56
C ILE A 463 -11.57 -5.89 -21.51
N ASP A 464 -11.32 -4.94 -22.41
CA ASP A 464 -10.15 -4.89 -23.29
C ASP A 464 -9.78 -3.44 -23.69
N ASP A 465 -8.82 -3.25 -24.59
CA ASP A 465 -8.39 -1.91 -25.01
C ASP A 465 -9.50 -1.04 -25.64
N GLY A 466 -10.59 -1.66 -26.11
CA GLY A 466 -11.70 -0.99 -26.79
C GLY A 466 -12.90 -0.69 -25.89
N THR A 467 -12.93 -1.20 -24.66
CA THR A 467 -14.06 -1.02 -23.74
C THR A 467 -13.96 0.26 -22.89
N SER A 468 -14.98 0.55 -22.09
CA SER A 468 -14.92 1.51 -20.98
C SER A 468 -15.51 0.83 -19.74
N PRO A 469 -14.72 0.54 -18.70
CA PRO A 469 -13.26 0.77 -18.57
C PRO A 469 -12.44 -0.07 -19.57
N ASN A 470 -11.11 0.11 -19.64
CA ASN A 470 -10.22 -0.58 -20.58
C ASN A 470 -8.95 -1.13 -19.92
N THR A 471 -8.20 -1.93 -20.68
CA THR A 471 -6.90 -2.51 -20.29
C THR A 471 -5.68 -1.73 -20.82
N ARG A 472 -5.84 -0.46 -21.22
CA ARG A 472 -4.71 0.33 -21.73
C ARG A 472 -3.78 0.73 -20.60
N THR A 473 -2.54 1.07 -20.95
CA THR A 473 -1.63 1.71 -20.00
C THR A 473 -2.19 3.04 -19.50
N PHE A 474 -1.69 3.55 -18.37
CA PHE A 474 -1.92 4.89 -17.83
C PHE A 474 -1.58 5.99 -18.85
N SER A 475 -0.65 5.72 -19.77
CA SER A 475 -0.31 6.61 -20.89
C SER A 475 -1.21 6.44 -22.12
N GLY A 476 -2.24 5.58 -22.04
CA GLY A 476 -3.20 5.30 -23.11
C GLY A 476 -2.71 4.32 -24.18
N GLY A 477 -1.58 3.65 -23.96
CA GLY A 477 -1.02 2.66 -24.86
C GLY A 477 -1.83 1.36 -24.90
N LEU A 478 -1.98 0.79 -26.09
CA LEU A 478 -2.67 -0.49 -26.29
C LEU A 478 -1.83 -1.63 -25.70
N THR A 479 -2.44 -2.48 -24.89
CA THR A 479 -1.78 -3.65 -24.30
C THR A 479 -2.13 -4.94 -25.04
N GLY A 480 -3.30 -4.97 -25.71
CA GLY A 480 -3.85 -6.09 -26.45
C GLY A 480 -4.23 -7.30 -25.57
N ILE A 481 -4.20 -7.15 -24.24
CA ILE A 481 -4.73 -8.13 -23.31
C ILE A 481 -6.26 -7.97 -23.18
N ALA A 482 -6.95 -8.96 -22.65
CA ALA A 482 -8.39 -8.88 -22.36
C ALA A 482 -8.84 -9.88 -21.29
N MET A 483 -9.92 -9.54 -20.58
CA MET A 483 -10.75 -10.50 -19.85
C MET A 483 -12.10 -10.62 -20.56
N ARG A 484 -12.61 -11.84 -20.73
CA ARG A 484 -13.87 -12.13 -21.44
C ARG A 484 -14.61 -13.26 -20.78
N GLU A 485 -15.90 -13.40 -21.11
CA GLU A 485 -16.74 -14.50 -20.62
C GLU A 485 -16.77 -14.56 -19.08
N ILE A 486 -16.67 -13.40 -18.41
CA ILE A 486 -16.64 -13.31 -16.95
C ILE A 486 -18.01 -13.73 -16.40
N THR A 487 -18.05 -14.87 -15.72
CA THR A 487 -19.29 -15.55 -15.31
C THR A 487 -19.14 -16.11 -13.89
N PRO A 488 -20.03 -15.76 -12.94
CA PRO A 488 -20.04 -16.39 -11.63
C PRO A 488 -20.39 -17.88 -11.72
N ILE A 489 -19.71 -18.73 -10.95
CA ILE A 489 -19.98 -20.17 -10.84
C ILE A 489 -19.94 -20.55 -9.35
N GLY A 490 -21.11 -20.56 -8.71
CA GLY A 490 -21.15 -20.63 -7.24
C GLY A 490 -20.50 -19.39 -6.64
N ASP A 491 -19.58 -19.57 -5.70
CA ASP A 491 -18.78 -18.48 -5.12
C ASP A 491 -17.55 -18.10 -5.97
N ASP A 492 -17.17 -18.95 -6.93
CA ASP A 492 -16.04 -18.70 -7.82
C ASP A 492 -16.47 -17.83 -9.01
N VAL A 493 -15.49 -17.23 -9.70
CA VAL A 493 -15.74 -16.55 -10.99
C VAL A 493 -14.89 -17.17 -12.08
N ARG A 494 -15.53 -17.61 -13.16
CA ARG A 494 -14.88 -18.11 -14.37
C ARG A 494 -14.68 -16.98 -15.37
N TYR A 495 -13.52 -16.92 -16.01
CA TYR A 495 -13.27 -15.96 -17.08
C TYR A 495 -12.14 -16.45 -18.01
N ARG A 496 -12.14 -15.94 -19.24
CA ARG A 496 -11.08 -16.16 -20.22
C ARG A 496 -10.13 -14.97 -20.23
N LEU A 497 -8.85 -15.24 -20.00
CA LEU A 497 -7.78 -14.28 -20.17
C LEU A 497 -7.15 -14.42 -21.55
N ARG A 498 -7.05 -13.30 -22.25
CA ARG A 498 -6.15 -13.12 -23.38
C ARG A 498 -4.93 -12.36 -22.87
N VAL A 499 -3.78 -13.02 -22.81
CA VAL A 499 -2.49 -12.41 -22.43
C VAL A 499 -1.62 -12.14 -23.64
N ARG A 500 -2.08 -12.50 -24.84
CA ARG A 500 -1.40 -12.23 -26.11
C ARG A 500 -2.37 -11.63 -27.13
N PRO A 501 -2.02 -10.51 -27.79
CA PRO A 501 -2.77 -10.05 -28.94
C PRO A 501 -2.67 -11.08 -30.07
N ALA A 502 -3.72 -11.14 -30.90
CA ALA A 502 -3.76 -12.06 -32.04
C ALA A 502 -2.56 -11.86 -32.97
N GLY A 503 -1.94 -12.96 -33.41
CA GLY A 503 -0.78 -12.95 -34.33
C GLY A 503 0.59 -12.91 -33.66
N TRP A 504 0.67 -12.74 -32.33
CA TRP A 504 1.92 -12.93 -31.59
C TRP A 504 2.16 -14.40 -31.28
N GLN A 505 3.34 -14.90 -31.64
CA GLN A 505 3.72 -16.27 -31.32
C GLN A 505 4.16 -16.40 -29.85
N PRO A 506 4.03 -17.59 -29.23
CA PRO A 506 4.67 -17.87 -27.95
C PRO A 506 6.17 -17.59 -28.03
N ALA A 507 6.74 -17.03 -26.96
CA ALA A 507 8.19 -16.94 -26.85
C ALA A 507 8.81 -18.34 -26.94
N VAL A 508 9.69 -18.55 -27.93
CA VAL A 508 10.44 -19.79 -28.08
C VAL A 508 11.80 -19.59 -27.43
N ARG A 509 12.13 -20.42 -26.43
CA ARG A 509 13.44 -20.39 -25.79
C ARG A 509 14.50 -20.92 -26.76
N ALA A 510 15.16 -20.03 -27.49
CA ALA A 510 16.32 -20.37 -28.29
C ALA A 510 17.53 -20.55 -27.36
N ALA A 511 17.83 -21.78 -26.96
CA ALA A 511 19.09 -22.10 -26.28
C ALA A 511 20.24 -21.88 -27.26
N THR A 512 20.82 -20.68 -27.30
CA THR A 512 22.05 -20.43 -28.05
C THR A 512 23.22 -20.57 -27.09
N PRO A 513 24.10 -21.57 -27.24
CA PRO A 513 25.30 -21.67 -26.41
C PRO A 513 26.29 -20.59 -26.86
N GLY A 514 26.58 -19.62 -26.00
CA GLY A 514 27.61 -18.61 -26.24
C GLY A 514 27.70 -17.57 -25.12
N PRO A 515 28.89 -17.02 -24.80
CA PRO A 515 29.01 -15.96 -23.81
C PRO A 515 28.39 -14.67 -24.34
N TYR A 516 27.47 -14.10 -23.56
CA TYR A 516 26.79 -12.83 -23.88
C TYR A 516 27.48 -11.65 -23.17
N LYS A 517 27.71 -10.56 -23.90
CA LYS A 517 28.02 -9.23 -23.36
C LYS A 517 26.77 -8.38 -23.44
N GLY A 518 26.24 -7.96 -22.28
CA GLY A 518 25.12 -7.02 -22.17
C GLY A 518 25.32 -5.78 -23.02
N ILE A 519 24.36 -5.46 -23.89
CA ILE A 519 24.25 -4.13 -24.47
C ILE A 519 23.30 -3.35 -23.57
N LEU A 520 23.81 -2.38 -22.82
CA LEU A 520 22.96 -1.43 -22.11
C LEU A 520 22.13 -0.65 -23.17
N PRO A 521 20.78 -0.73 -23.16
CA PRO A 521 19.99 -0.09 -24.18
C PRO A 521 20.02 1.44 -23.99
N ALA A 522 20.54 2.15 -24.99
CA ALA A 522 20.64 3.61 -24.96
C ALA A 522 19.34 4.34 -25.36
N SER A 523 18.26 3.65 -25.77
CA SER A 523 16.94 4.27 -26.01
C SER A 523 15.79 3.27 -26.16
N LEU A 524 14.55 3.73 -25.92
CA LEU A 524 13.28 3.00 -26.10
C LEU A 524 13.01 2.57 -27.56
N ALA A 525 13.64 3.22 -28.55
CA ALA A 525 13.35 3.05 -29.97
C ALA A 525 13.95 1.76 -30.58
N ASN A 526 14.91 1.11 -29.91
CA ASN A 526 15.70 0.02 -30.49
C ASN A 526 15.09 -1.39 -30.29
N ARG A 527 13.79 -1.50 -29.97
CA ARG A 527 13.18 -2.79 -29.61
C ARG A 527 12.49 -3.52 -30.76
N LEU A 528 12.39 -2.96 -31.96
CA LEU A 528 11.65 -3.59 -33.07
C LEU A 528 12.56 -3.94 -34.27
N VAL A 529 12.61 -5.21 -34.66
CA VAL A 529 13.38 -5.72 -35.81
C VAL A 529 12.43 -6.29 -36.85
N ARG A 530 12.50 -5.82 -38.09
CA ARG A 530 11.71 -6.38 -39.20
C ARG A 530 12.52 -7.44 -39.94
N PHE A 531 11.96 -8.63 -40.13
CA PHE A 531 12.57 -9.71 -40.90
C PHE A 531 12.21 -9.64 -42.39
N PRO A 532 13.00 -10.29 -43.29
CA PRO A 532 12.72 -10.34 -44.73
C PRO A 532 11.36 -10.92 -45.09
N ASP A 533 10.82 -11.83 -44.26
CA ASP A 533 9.49 -12.42 -44.41
C ASP A 533 8.34 -11.50 -43.95
N ARG A 534 8.67 -10.23 -43.64
CA ARG A 534 7.76 -9.20 -43.10
C ARG A 534 7.27 -9.47 -41.67
N SER A 535 7.76 -10.51 -40.98
CA SER A 535 7.51 -10.64 -39.55
C SER A 535 8.26 -9.54 -38.78
N LEU A 536 7.70 -9.16 -37.63
CA LEU A 536 8.29 -8.17 -36.73
C LEU A 536 8.74 -8.88 -35.46
N ALA A 537 9.96 -8.64 -35.03
CA ALA A 537 10.49 -9.07 -33.75
C ALA A 537 10.49 -7.90 -32.77
N MET A 538 9.99 -8.11 -31.55
CA MET A 538 10.37 -7.28 -30.42
C MET A 538 11.55 -7.93 -29.69
N ILE A 539 12.59 -7.15 -29.38
CA ILE A 539 13.74 -7.58 -28.58
C ILE A 539 13.72 -6.84 -27.25
N SER A 540 13.82 -7.58 -26.16
CA SER A 540 13.94 -7.03 -24.80
C SER A 540 14.83 -7.89 -23.91
N ASP A 541 15.44 -7.25 -22.91
CA ASP A 541 16.11 -7.92 -21.79
C ASP A 541 15.11 -8.05 -20.63
N GLU A 542 14.88 -9.27 -20.14
CA GLU A 542 13.84 -9.56 -19.15
C GLU A 542 14.26 -10.60 -18.11
N LEU A 543 13.65 -10.52 -16.92
CA LEU A 543 13.73 -11.56 -15.89
C LEU A 543 12.57 -12.55 -16.07
N VAL A 544 12.88 -13.75 -16.57
CA VAL A 544 11.91 -14.84 -16.68
C VAL A 544 12.22 -15.89 -15.60
N ALA A 545 11.30 -16.09 -14.67
CA ALA A 545 11.47 -16.96 -13.50
C ALA A 545 12.76 -16.65 -12.71
N GLY A 546 13.05 -15.35 -12.51
CA GLY A 546 14.23 -14.88 -11.76
C GLY A 546 15.57 -14.98 -12.51
N ARG A 547 15.57 -15.30 -13.81
CA ARG A 547 16.79 -15.36 -14.63
C ARG A 547 16.77 -14.30 -15.73
N PRO A 548 17.84 -13.50 -15.92
CA PRO A 548 17.92 -12.55 -17.02
C PRO A 548 18.04 -13.30 -18.36
N GLN A 549 17.23 -12.91 -19.34
CA GLN A 549 17.12 -13.53 -20.66
C GLN A 549 16.89 -12.44 -21.72
N VAL A 550 17.39 -12.68 -22.94
CA VAL A 550 17.02 -11.89 -24.12
C VAL A 550 15.79 -12.56 -24.73
N MET A 551 14.69 -11.82 -24.82
CA MET A 551 13.45 -12.29 -25.40
C MET A 551 13.34 -11.76 -26.83
N LEU A 552 13.21 -12.68 -27.79
CA LEU A 552 12.86 -12.39 -29.18
C LEU A 552 11.39 -12.79 -29.39
N ARG A 553 10.53 -11.81 -29.66
CA ARG A 553 9.09 -12.05 -29.87
C ARG A 553 8.70 -11.75 -31.29
N THR A 554 8.34 -12.76 -32.05
CA THR A 554 7.91 -12.59 -33.44
C THR A 554 6.39 -12.42 -33.54
N ARG A 555 5.96 -11.42 -34.31
CA ARG A 555 4.60 -11.28 -34.82
C ARG A 555 4.60 -11.74 -36.27
N ALA A 556 3.80 -12.76 -36.57
CA ALA A 556 3.59 -13.20 -37.95
C ALA A 556 2.71 -12.17 -38.69
N PRO A 557 2.92 -11.96 -40.00
CA PRO A 557 2.00 -11.16 -40.81
C PRO A 557 0.61 -11.82 -40.75
N GLN A 558 -0.39 -11.14 -40.19
CA GLN A 558 -1.78 -11.56 -40.37
C GLN A 558 -2.22 -11.24 -41.81
N ALA A 559 -2.93 -12.18 -42.43
CA ALA A 559 -3.55 -11.98 -43.73
C ALA A 559 -4.70 -10.97 -43.58
N ALA A 560 -4.41 -9.72 -43.96
CA ALA A 560 -5.29 -8.54 -43.99
C ALA A 560 -5.86 -8.08 -42.63
N TRP A 561 -5.92 -6.75 -42.47
CA TRP A 561 -6.58 -6.04 -41.37
C TRP A 561 -8.08 -5.93 -41.63
#